data_AF-A0A371EKC8-F1
#
_entry.id   AF-A0A371EKC8-F1
#
_cell.length_a   1.000
_cell.length_b   1.000
_cell.length_c   1.000
_cell.angle_alpha   90.00
_cell.angle_beta   90.00
_cell.angle_gamma   90.00
#
_symmetry.space_group_name_H-M   'P 1'
#
loop_
_entity.id
_entity.type
_entity.pdbx_description
1 polymer ?
#
loop_
_entity_poly.entity_id
_entity_poly.type
_entity_poly.pdbx_seq_one_letter_code
_entity_poly.pdbx_strand_id
1 'polypeptide(L)' 'MVRSMISHSSLHESLWGEALKIAVHILNRVPTKAVNKTPYELWIGKKPSINHFHIWGCPAEACPYRPHERKLDSRT' A
#
# COMPACT_ATOMS: atom_id res chain seq x y z
N MET A 1 -11.47 1.30 8.35
CA MET A 1 -10.80 1.45 7.04
C MET A 1 -11.13 0.31 6.09
N VAL A 2 -10.77 -0.94 6.39
CA VAL A 2 -10.94 -2.08 5.44
C VAL A 2 -12.34 -2.20 4.83
N ARG A 3 -13.39 -2.24 5.66
CA ARG A 3 -14.79 -2.33 5.19
C ARG A 3 -15.15 -1.21 4.21
N SER A 4 -14.79 0.03 4.56
CA SER A 4 -15.02 1.21 3.74
C SER A 4 -14.20 1.19 2.44
N MET A 5 -12.94 0.74 2.49
CA MET A 5 -12.09 0.65 1.30
C MET A 5 -12.70 -0.30 0.26
N ILE A 6 -13.20 -1.46 0.71
CA ILE A 6 -13.85 -2.44 -0.17
C ILE A 6 -15.18 -1.89 -0.67
N SER A 7 -16.05 -1.38 0.21
CA SER A 7 -17.38 -0.90 -0.16
C SER A 7 -17.37 0.32 -1.11
N HIS A 8 -16.34 1.16 -1.02
CA HIS A 8 -16.18 2.33 -1.89
C HIS A 8 -15.34 2.05 -3.14
N SER A 9 -14.85 0.82 -3.31
CA SER A 9 -14.11 0.41 -4.50
C SER A 9 -14.94 -0.56 -5.33
N SER A 10 -14.75 -0.59 -6.65
CA SER A 10 -15.30 -1.63 -7.53
C SER A 10 -14.46 -2.92 -7.52
N LEU A 11 -13.68 -3.15 -6.46
CA LEU A 11 -12.77 -4.29 -6.34
C LEU A 11 -13.46 -5.49 -5.70
N HIS A 12 -12.98 -6.68 -6.04
CA HIS A 12 -13.55 -7.94 -5.53
C HIS A 12 -13.27 -8.14 -4.03
N GLU A 13 -14.23 -8.71 -3.30
CA GLU A 13 -14.13 -8.96 -1.85
C GLU A 13 -12.96 -9.89 -1.48
N SER A 14 -12.51 -10.73 -2.41
CA SER A 14 -11.31 -11.58 -2.22
C SER A 14 -10.05 -10.78 -1.91
N LEU A 15 -10.00 -9.48 -2.23
CA LEU A 15 -8.89 -8.58 -1.92
C LEU A 15 -8.93 -8.04 -0.48
N TRP A 16 -9.83 -8.53 0.37
CA TRP A 16 -9.96 -8.09 1.76
C TRP A 16 -8.64 -8.17 2.55
N GLY A 17 -7.85 -9.22 2.34
CA GLY A 17 -6.55 -9.37 2.97
C GLY A 17 -5.55 -8.28 2.56
N GLU A 18 -5.56 -7.88 1.29
CA GLU A 18 -4.71 -6.79 0.79
C GLU A 18 -5.20 -5.42 1.31
N ALA A 19 -6.51 -5.21 1.34
CA ALA A 19 -7.09 -4.02 1.96
C ALA A 19 -6.71 -3.90 3.45
N LEU A 20 -6.68 -5.01 4.18
CA LEU A 20 -6.22 -5.05 5.58
C LEU A 20 -4.74 -4.67 5.70
N LYS A 21 -3.86 -5.26 4.88
CA LYS A 21 -2.42 -4.95 4.88
C LYS A 21 -2.17 -3.47 4.61
N ILE A 22 -2.83 -2.91 3.59
CA ILE A 22 -2.70 -1.48 3.25
C ILE A 22 -3.24 -0.62 4.39
N ALA A 23 -4.37 -1.00 4.99
CA ALA A 23 -4.94 -0.24 6.07
C ALA A 23 -3.99 -0.13 7.27
N VAL A 24 -3.40 -1.26 7.69
CA VAL A 24 -2.40 -1.29 8.76
C VAL A 24 -1.15 -0.50 8.36
N HIS A 25 -0.71 -0.62 7.11
CA HIS A 25 0.47 0.08 6.60
C HIS A 25 0.32 1.60 6.64
N ILE A 26 -0.86 2.11 6.28
CA ILE A 26 -1.23 3.54 6.36
C ILE A 26 -1.29 3.96 7.83
N LEU A 27 -2.00 3.22 8.68
CA LEU A 27 -2.14 3.54 10.11
C LEU A 27 -0.78 3.65 10.83
N ASN A 28 0.20 2.85 10.43
CA ASN A 28 1.55 2.93 10.97
C ASN A 28 2.32 4.18 10.51
N ARG A 29 1.90 4.85 9.43
CA ARG A 29 2.61 5.99 8.82
C ARG A 29 1.88 7.33 8.95
N VAL A 30 0.73 7.36 9.58
CA VAL A 30 0.00 8.59 9.91
C VAL A 30 0.19 8.95 11.38
N PRO A 31 0.16 10.25 11.74
CA PRO A 31 0.17 10.65 13.14
C PRO A 31 -1.06 10.12 13.88
N THR A 32 -0.91 9.87 15.18
CA THR A 32 -2.03 9.48 16.05
C THR A 32 -2.23 10.53 17.12
N LYS A 33 -3.43 10.63 17.72
CA LYS A 33 -3.70 11.60 18.78
C LYS A 33 -2.84 11.39 20.04
N ALA A 34 -2.32 10.18 20.24
CA ALA A 34 -1.54 9.84 21.42
C ALA A 34 -0.10 10.37 21.38
N VAL A 35 0.47 10.58 20.19
CA VAL A 35 1.90 10.90 20.00
C VAL A 35 2.13 11.85 18.83
N ASN A 36 3.07 12.79 18.99
CA ASN A 36 3.46 13.75 17.94
C ASN A 36 4.31 13.14 16.81
N LYS A 37 4.45 11.82 16.76
CA LYS A 37 5.20 11.05 15.76
C LYS A 37 4.32 9.92 15.21
N THR A 38 4.65 9.43 14.02
CA THR A 38 4.00 8.24 13.47
C THR A 38 4.47 6.98 14.21
N PRO A 39 3.66 5.91 14.31
CA PRO A 39 4.11 4.64 14.88
C PRO A 39 5.37 4.09 14.19
N TYR A 40 5.49 4.27 12.87
CA TYR A 40 6.67 3.92 12.09
C TYR A 40 7.92 4.68 12.54
N GLU A 41 7.82 5.99 12.79
CA GLU A 41 8.94 6.79 13.31
C GLU A 41 9.35 6.34 14.70
N LEU A 42 8.41 5.95 15.56
CA LEU A 42 8.72 5.45 16.89
C LEU A 42 9.44 4.11 16.85
N TRP A 43 9.06 3.24 15.91
CA TRP A 43 9.64 1.90 15.77
C TRP A 43 10.99 1.90 15.03
N ILE A 44 11.10 2.64 13.93
CA ILE A 44 12.29 2.64 13.04
C ILE A 44 13.23 3.81 13.32
N GLY A 45 12.77 4.87 13.99
CA GLY A 45 13.56 6.08 14.22
C GLY A 45 13.70 6.98 12.98
N LYS A 46 13.01 6.67 11.87
CA LYS A 46 13.08 7.42 10.60
C LYS A 46 11.69 7.88 10.15
N LYS A 47 11.61 9.08 9.57
CA LYS A 47 10.38 9.57 8.92
C LYS A 47 9.97 8.65 7.76
N PRO A 48 8.70 8.19 7.67
CA PRO A 48 8.27 7.41 6.54
C PRO A 48 8.21 8.28 5.28
N SER A 49 8.57 7.70 4.13
CA SER A 49 8.19 8.25 2.84
C SER A 49 6.77 7.81 2.52
N ILE A 50 5.93 8.74 2.06
CA ILE A 50 4.54 8.49 1.63
C ILE A 50 4.34 8.74 0.14
N ASN A 51 5.40 9.09 -0.60
CA ASN A 51 5.32 9.45 -2.02
C ASN A 51 4.87 8.29 -2.93
N HIS A 52 4.96 7.06 -2.43
CA HIS A 52 4.57 5.84 -3.15
C HIS A 52 3.11 5.43 -2.88
N PHE A 53 2.38 6.18 -2.06
CA PHE A 53 0.98 5.89 -1.80
C PHE A 53 0.12 6.30 -2.98
N HIS A 54 -0.73 5.37 -3.40
CA HIS A 54 -1.77 5.59 -4.39
C HIS A 54 -3.14 5.30 -3.78
N ILE A 55 -4.17 5.85 -4.41
CA ILE A 55 -5.56 5.62 -4.01
C ILE A 55 -5.87 4.14 -4.18
N TRP A 56 -6.53 3.55 -3.18
CA TRP A 56 -7.00 2.17 -3.27
C TRP A 56 -7.90 1.98 -4.50
N GLY A 57 -7.60 0.98 -5.33
CA GLY A 57 -8.28 0.73 -6.60
C GLY A 57 -7.75 1.53 -7.80
N CYS A 58 -6.61 2.21 -7.67
CA CYS A 58 -5.94 2.76 -8.84
C CYS A 58 -5.48 1.64 -9.79
N PRO A 59 -5.49 1.88 -11.13
CA PRO A 59 -4.84 0.99 -12.07
C PRO A 59 -3.37 0.76 -11.69
N ALA A 60 -2.92 -0.47 -11.76
CA ALA A 60 -1.54 -0.85 -11.50
C ALA A 60 -1.10 -1.90 -12.51
N GLU A 61 0.15 -1.83 -12.93
CA GLU A 61 0.76 -2.84 -13.78
C GLU A 61 1.34 -3.95 -12.91
N ALA A 62 0.83 -5.17 -13.10
CA ALA A 62 1.48 -6.35 -12.55
C ALA A 62 2.62 -6.73 -13.50
N CYS A 63 3.85 -6.76 -13.00
CA CYS A 63 4.97 -7.37 -13.69
C CYS A 63 5.12 -8.81 -13.14
N PRO A 64 4.63 -9.85 -13.83
CA PRO A 64 4.82 -11.21 -13.39
C PRO A 64 6.32 -11.51 -13.40
N TYR A 65 6.80 -12.27 -12.41
CA TYR A 65 8.20 -12.69 -12.41
C TYR A 65 8.48 -13.58 -13.63
N ARG A 66 9.20 -13.05 -14.62
CA ARG A 66 9.66 -13.79 -15.79
C ARG A 66 11.18 -13.91 -15.73
N PRO A 67 11.73 -15.08 -15.31
CA PRO A 67 13.16 -15.24 -15.06
C PRO A 67 14.05 -15.04 -16.30
N HIS A 68 13.47 -15.07 -17.51
CA HIS A 68 14.17 -14.90 -18.77
C HIS A 68 14.08 -13.49 -19.36
N GLU A 69 13.28 -12.59 -18.76
CA GLU A 69 13.20 -11.20 -19.21
C GLU A 69 14.39 -10.40 -18.69
N ARG A 70 15.16 -9.84 -19.62
CA ARG A 70 16.26 -8.93 -19.35
C ARG A 70 15.74 -7.49 -19.29
N LYS A 71 16.49 -6.63 -18.61
CA LYS A 71 16.13 -5.22 -18.39
C LYS A 71 15.84 -4.42 -19.67
N LEU A 72 16.38 -4.84 -20.81
CA LEU A 72 16.24 -4.20 -22.13
C LEU A 72 15.21 -4.87 -23.03
N ASP A 73 14.59 -5.96 -22.59
CA ASP A 73 13.58 -6.63 -23.39
C ASP A 73 12.32 -5.74 -23.46
N SER A 74 11.67 -5.74 -24.62
CA SER A 74 10.48 -4.91 -24.88
C SER A 74 9.35 -5.29 -23.92
N ARG A 75 8.88 -4.33 -23.13
CA ARG A 75 7.68 -4.49 -22.30
C ARG A 75 6.45 -4.20 -23.17
N THR A 76 5.54 -5.15 -23.27
CA THR A 76 4.24 -5.02 -23.94
C THR A 76 3.13 -5.03 -22.90
#